data_AF-A0A950XGK1-F1
#
_entry.id   AF-A0A950XGK1-F1
#
_cell.length_a   1.000
_cell.length_b   1.000
_cell.length_c   1.000
_cell.angle_alpha   90.00
_cell.angle_beta   90.00
_cell.angle_gamma   90.00
#
_symmetry.space_group_name_H-M   'P 1'
#
loop_
_entity.id
_entity.type
_entity.pdbx_description
1 polymer ?
#
loop_
_entity_poly.entity_id
_entity_poly.type
_entity_poly.pdbx_seq_one_letter_code
_entity_poly.pdbx_strand_id
1 'polypeptide(L)'
;MSDSGAVAVHGAKVTAVSGSTITAQTAFGATVLSWTVDTNNSTSFAPKGNASNTLSNVKAGDYISFSGTLDSAAANLTVTANTIRDYSLLPVSGDLSGNAMLSGTVNSVNTSGNTFVLSTKDHGMVTVSVATSTALLNGDGSFLLGNLALGNSVMVKGSY
;
A
#
# COMPACT_ATOMS: atom_id res chain seq x y z
N MET A 1 -21.69 9.78 -30.24
CA MET A 1 -20.71 9.51 -29.16
C MET A 1 -21.23 8.26 -28.47
N SER A 2 -20.61 7.11 -28.69
CA SER A 2 -20.98 5.88 -27.98
C SER A 2 -20.17 5.86 -26.69
N ASP A 3 -20.85 6.01 -25.56
CA ASP A 3 -20.24 5.91 -24.24
C ASP A 3 -19.61 4.52 -24.11
N SER A 4 -18.28 4.46 -24.03
CA SER A 4 -17.55 3.18 -24.00
C SER A 4 -17.67 2.45 -22.66
N GLY A 5 -18.35 3.05 -21.67
CA GLY A 5 -18.42 2.54 -20.30
C GLY A 5 -17.06 2.49 -19.60
N ALA A 6 -16.01 3.08 -20.19
CA ALA A 6 -14.67 3.02 -19.64
C ALA A 6 -14.56 3.89 -18.38
N VAL A 7 -14.05 3.29 -17.30
CA VAL A 7 -13.82 3.96 -16.02
C VAL A 7 -12.36 3.79 -15.62
N ALA A 8 -11.78 4.88 -15.12
CA ALA A 8 -10.49 4.89 -14.47
C ALA A 8 -10.62 5.64 -13.14
N VAL A 9 -10.24 4.99 -12.05
CA VAL A 9 -10.31 5.54 -10.69
C VAL A 9 -8.92 5.47 -10.08
N HIS A 10 -8.50 6.57 -9.48
CA HIS A 10 -7.18 6.71 -8.87
C HIS A 10 -7.29 6.96 -7.37
N GLY A 11 -6.45 6.29 -6.59
CA GLY A 11 -6.35 6.51 -5.14
C GLY A 11 -7.56 6.05 -4.34
N ALA A 12 -8.26 5.00 -4.79
CA ALA A 12 -9.35 4.41 -4.05
C ALA A 12 -8.80 3.58 -2.88
N LYS A 13 -9.30 3.84 -1.66
CA LYS A 13 -8.95 3.09 -0.46
C LYS A 13 -9.74 1.80 -0.40
N VAL A 14 -9.07 0.65 -0.35
CA VAL A 14 -9.69 -0.66 -0.19
C VAL A 14 -10.28 -0.79 1.22
N THR A 15 -11.54 -1.17 1.31
CA THR A 15 -12.24 -1.40 2.59
C THR A 15 -12.46 -2.88 2.86
N ALA A 16 -12.54 -3.71 1.81
CA ALA A 16 -12.66 -5.15 1.93
C ALA A 16 -12.19 -5.84 0.63
N VAL A 17 -11.75 -7.10 0.77
CA VAL A 17 -11.50 -8.00 -0.36
C VAL A 17 -12.20 -9.32 -0.04
N SER A 18 -13.04 -9.79 -0.95
CA SER A 18 -13.80 -11.04 -0.79
C SER A 18 -13.80 -11.82 -2.10
N GLY A 19 -13.12 -12.97 -2.12
CA GLY A 19 -12.96 -13.75 -3.34
C GLY A 19 -12.27 -12.93 -4.44
N SER A 20 -12.98 -12.72 -5.55
CA SER A 20 -12.53 -11.94 -6.71
C SER A 20 -12.99 -10.47 -6.70
N THR A 21 -13.64 -10.01 -5.63
CA THR A 21 -14.24 -8.68 -5.54
C THR A 21 -13.51 -7.83 -4.51
N ILE A 22 -13.15 -6.60 -4.91
CA ILE A 22 -12.56 -5.58 -4.05
C ILE A 22 -13.61 -4.51 -3.80
N THR A 23 -13.86 -4.18 -2.54
CA THR A 23 -14.64 -2.98 -2.18
C THR A 23 -13.66 -1.85 -1.89
N ALA A 24 -13.81 -0.72 -2.57
CA ALA A 24 -12.95 0.44 -2.40
C ALA A 24 -13.74 1.74 -2.34
N GLN A 25 -13.14 2.78 -1.78
CA GLN A 25 -13.78 4.08 -1.60
C GLN A 25 -12.89 5.22 -2.07
N THR A 26 -13.48 6.19 -2.77
CA THR A 26 -12.86 7.49 -3.02
C THR A 26 -13.60 8.57 -2.24
N ALA A 27 -12.85 9.46 -1.60
CA ALA A 27 -13.43 10.56 -0.82
C ALA A 27 -13.14 11.91 -1.49
N PHE A 28 -14.18 12.74 -1.60
CA PHE A 28 -14.16 14.11 -2.10
C PHE A 28 -14.67 15.03 -0.97
N GLY A 29 -13.79 15.33 -0.01
CA GLY A 29 -14.19 15.99 1.24
C GLY A 29 -15.09 15.07 2.07
N ALA A 30 -16.31 15.51 2.37
CA ALA A 30 -17.29 14.72 3.13
C ALA A 30 -18.05 13.69 2.26
N THR A 31 -17.98 13.81 0.93
CA THR A 31 -18.64 12.89 0.00
C THR A 31 -17.78 11.68 -0.25
N VAL A 32 -18.32 10.48 -0.08
CA VAL A 32 -17.63 9.21 -0.32
C VAL A 32 -18.34 8.44 -1.41
N LEU A 33 -17.60 8.01 -2.44
CA LEU A 33 -18.08 7.08 -3.45
C LEU A 33 -17.57 5.69 -3.15
N SER A 34 -18.49 4.73 -3.07
CA SER A 34 -18.18 3.30 -2.89
C SER A 34 -18.15 2.60 -4.24
N TRP A 35 -17.10 1.82 -4.45
CA TRP A 35 -16.82 1.07 -5.66
C TRP A 35 -16.79 -0.42 -5.36
N THR A 36 -17.44 -1.20 -6.23
CA THR A 36 -17.25 -2.64 -6.32
C THR A 36 -16.36 -2.92 -7.53
N VAL A 37 -15.20 -3.51 -7.31
CA VAL A 37 -14.24 -3.79 -8.37
C VAL A 37 -14.12 -5.30 -8.52
N ASP A 38 -14.69 -5.83 -9.59
CA ASP A 38 -14.66 -7.25 -9.89
C ASP A 38 -13.43 -7.59 -10.74
N THR A 39 -12.72 -8.62 -10.31
CA THR A 39 -11.52 -9.12 -10.99
C THR A 39 -11.76 -10.50 -11.57
N ASN A 40 -11.06 -10.83 -12.63
CA ASN A 40 -11.10 -12.14 -13.26
C ASN A 40 -9.71 -12.52 -13.79
N ASN A 41 -9.61 -13.66 -14.47
CA ASN A 41 -8.34 -14.17 -15.00
C ASN A 41 -7.71 -13.26 -16.08
N SER A 42 -8.47 -12.29 -16.62
CA SER A 42 -7.99 -11.31 -17.59
C SER A 42 -7.62 -9.96 -16.93
N THR A 43 -7.90 -9.77 -15.65
CA THR A 43 -7.48 -8.57 -14.92
C THR A 43 -5.97 -8.55 -14.78
N SER A 44 -5.32 -7.51 -15.33
CA SER A 44 -3.90 -7.30 -15.19
C SER A 44 -3.58 -6.55 -13.90
N PHE A 45 -2.71 -7.12 -13.07
CA PHE A 45 -2.19 -6.43 -11.89
C PHE A 45 -0.85 -5.79 -12.25
N ALA A 46 -0.82 -4.46 -12.30
CA ALA A 46 0.38 -3.71 -12.63
C ALA A 46 1.45 -3.98 -11.56
N PRO A 47 2.68 -4.34 -11.97
CA PRO A 47 3.75 -4.73 -11.07
C PRO A 47 4.14 -3.58 -10.14
N LYS A 48 4.51 -3.93 -8.91
CA LYS A 48 5.04 -3.01 -7.91
C LYS A 48 6.56 -3.17 -7.88
N GLY A 49 7.27 -2.38 -8.70
CA GLY A 49 8.70 -2.59 -8.94
C GLY A 49 8.96 -3.92 -9.65
N ASN A 50 9.79 -4.79 -9.08
CA ASN A 50 10.16 -6.09 -9.65
C ASN A 50 9.30 -7.27 -9.16
N ALA A 51 8.32 -7.02 -8.28
CA ALA A 51 7.45 -8.06 -7.75
C ALA A 51 6.17 -8.20 -8.60
N SER A 52 5.76 -9.44 -8.86
CA SER A 52 4.47 -9.75 -9.45
C SER A 52 3.38 -9.30 -8.48
N ASN A 53 2.54 -8.36 -8.91
CA ASN A 53 1.40 -7.90 -8.13
C ASN A 53 0.22 -8.83 -8.44
N THR A 54 -0.51 -9.27 -7.43
CA THR A 54 -1.68 -10.15 -7.61
C THR A 54 -2.80 -9.72 -6.68
N LEU A 55 -4.02 -10.19 -6.92
CA LEU A 55 -5.15 -9.92 -6.03
C LEU A 55 -4.86 -10.30 -4.57
N SER A 56 -4.11 -11.40 -4.36
CA SER A 56 -3.76 -11.87 -3.02
C SER A 56 -2.80 -10.93 -2.29
N ASN A 57 -2.23 -9.91 -2.95
CA ASN A 57 -1.45 -8.88 -2.30
C ASN A 57 -2.34 -7.73 -1.81
N VAL A 58 -3.46 -7.44 -2.45
CA VAL A 58 -4.39 -6.37 -2.06
C VAL A 58 -5.07 -6.70 -0.72
N LYS A 59 -5.12 -5.74 0.21
CA LYS A 59 -5.76 -5.83 1.53
C LYS A 59 -6.62 -4.61 1.82
N ALA A 60 -7.55 -4.77 2.75
CA ALA A 60 -8.25 -3.64 3.33
C ALA A 60 -7.23 -2.68 3.98
N GLY A 61 -7.34 -1.39 3.67
CA GLY A 61 -6.37 -0.36 4.04
C GLY A 61 -5.51 0.13 2.89
N ASP A 62 -5.33 -0.67 1.83
CA ASP A 62 -4.51 -0.33 0.68
C ASP A 62 -5.11 0.78 -0.18
N TYR A 63 -4.26 1.48 -0.92
CA TYR A 63 -4.70 2.45 -1.93
C TYR A 63 -4.41 1.93 -3.31
N ILE A 64 -5.46 1.73 -4.10
CA ILE A 64 -5.36 1.21 -5.45
C ILE A 64 -5.84 2.24 -6.47
N SER A 65 -5.31 2.15 -7.68
CA SER A 65 -6.00 2.67 -8.87
C SER A 65 -6.44 1.49 -9.71
N PHE A 66 -7.60 1.62 -10.35
CA PHE A 66 -8.11 0.60 -11.24
C PHE A 66 -8.73 1.24 -12.48
N SER A 67 -8.67 0.51 -13.59
CA SER A 67 -9.37 0.84 -14.81
C SER A 67 -10.12 -0.37 -15.33
N GLY A 68 -11.25 -0.13 -15.99
CA GLY A 68 -12.16 -1.18 -16.38
C GLY A 68 -13.39 -0.66 -17.09
N THR A 69 -14.39 -1.51 -17.18
CA THR A 69 -15.70 -1.17 -17.74
C THR A 69 -16.73 -1.13 -16.62
N LEU A 70 -17.48 -0.04 -16.53
CA LEU A 70 -18.60 0.09 -15.62
C LEU A 70 -19.72 -0.85 -16.04
N ASP A 71 -20.24 -1.62 -15.10
CA ASP A 71 -21.47 -2.37 -15.26
C ASP A 71 -22.66 -1.42 -15.04
N SER A 72 -23.26 -0.96 -16.14
CA SER A 72 -24.42 -0.05 -16.09
C SER A 72 -25.72 -0.73 -15.65
N ALA A 73 -25.75 -2.06 -15.56
CA ALA A 73 -26.88 -2.81 -15.04
C ALA A 73 -26.81 -3.02 -13.51
N ALA A 74 -25.64 -2.79 -12.90
CA ALA A 74 -25.45 -2.89 -11.47
C ALA A 74 -26.10 -1.70 -10.71
N ALA A 75 -26.65 -1.99 -9.52
CA ALA A 75 -27.25 -0.95 -8.66
C ALA A 75 -26.20 -0.04 -7.99
N ASN A 76 -24.94 -0.48 -7.91
CA ASN A 76 -23.81 0.25 -7.33
C ASN A 76 -22.78 0.54 -8.43
N LEU A 77 -21.78 1.37 -8.12
CA LEU A 77 -20.64 1.61 -9.01
C LEU A 77 -19.76 0.36 -9.11
N THR A 78 -20.18 -0.59 -9.93
CA THR A 78 -19.48 -1.84 -10.17
C THR A 78 -18.64 -1.75 -11.43
N VAL A 79 -17.36 -2.08 -11.33
CA VAL A 79 -16.40 -2.04 -12.44
C VAL A 79 -15.78 -3.41 -12.62
N THR A 80 -15.88 -3.95 -13.84
CA THR A 80 -15.07 -5.10 -14.24
C THR A 80 -13.67 -4.61 -14.58
N ALA A 81 -12.68 -4.97 -13.76
CA ALA A 81 -11.34 -4.42 -13.87
C ALA A 81 -10.52 -5.06 -14.99
N ASN A 82 -9.95 -4.22 -15.85
CA ASN A 82 -8.94 -4.59 -16.83
C ASN A 82 -7.54 -4.45 -16.25
N THR A 83 -7.30 -3.40 -15.46
CA THR A 83 -6.01 -3.17 -14.82
C THR A 83 -6.19 -2.67 -13.41
N ILE A 84 -5.43 -3.24 -12.47
CA ILE A 84 -5.34 -2.78 -11.09
C ILE A 84 -3.89 -2.47 -10.77
N ARG A 85 -3.65 -1.33 -10.14
CA ARG A 85 -2.35 -0.95 -9.63
C ARG A 85 -2.48 -0.62 -8.16
N ASP A 86 -1.76 -1.35 -7.35
CA ASP A 86 -1.60 -1.03 -5.94
C ASP A 86 -0.52 0.05 -5.77
N TYR A 87 -0.91 1.18 -5.19
CA TYR A 87 -0.06 2.32 -4.86
C TYR A 87 0.29 2.38 -3.38
N SER A 88 -0.01 1.32 -2.62
CA SER A 88 0.36 1.24 -1.21
C SER A 88 1.88 1.31 -1.08
N LEU A 89 2.39 2.52 -0.86
CA LEU A 89 3.75 2.76 -0.43
C LEU A 89 3.83 2.29 1.01
N LEU A 90 4.20 1.01 1.16
CA LEU A 90 4.56 0.33 2.41
C LEU A 90 3.37 0.16 3.37
N PRO A 91 3.13 -1.04 3.92
CA PRO A 91 2.07 -1.19 4.89
C PRO A 91 2.35 -0.33 6.12
N VAL A 92 1.41 0.57 6.40
CA VAL A 92 1.19 1.09 7.74
C VAL A 92 0.84 -0.14 8.58
N SER A 93 1.77 -0.53 9.44
CA SER A 93 1.78 -1.76 10.26
C SER A 93 1.88 -3.08 9.49
N GLY A 94 3.12 -3.52 9.30
CA GLY A 94 3.46 -4.93 9.10
C GLY A 94 3.65 -5.32 7.64
N ASP A 95 4.88 -5.74 7.34
CA ASP A 95 5.31 -6.45 6.12
C ASP A 95 5.74 -5.60 4.92
N LEU A 96 6.98 -5.12 4.97
CA LEU A 96 7.63 -4.39 3.89
C LEU A 96 7.95 -5.30 2.70
N SER A 97 6.93 -5.60 1.88
CA SER A 97 7.09 -6.46 0.72
C SER A 97 7.69 -5.74 -0.51
N GLY A 98 9.00 -5.49 -0.47
CA GLY A 98 9.83 -4.99 -1.59
C GLY A 98 11.17 -4.46 -1.08
N ASN A 99 12.06 -3.97 -1.97
CA ASN A 99 13.19 -3.09 -1.58
C ASN A 99 12.61 -1.79 -1.00
N ALA A 100 12.15 -1.88 0.23
CA ALA A 100 11.42 -0.84 0.91
C ALA A 100 12.43 0.16 1.47
N MET A 101 12.44 1.36 0.90
CA MET A 101 13.14 2.52 1.46
C MET A 101 12.15 3.37 2.23
N LEU A 102 12.22 3.32 3.56
CA LEU A 102 11.48 4.22 4.45
C LEU A 102 12.44 5.25 5.02
N SER A 103 12.04 6.51 5.09
CA SER A 103 12.79 7.53 5.80
C SER A 103 11.88 8.30 6.75
N GLY A 104 12.43 8.67 7.90
CA GLY A 104 11.68 9.42 8.89
C GLY A 104 12.46 9.61 10.18
N THR A 105 11.77 10.08 11.20
CA THR A 105 12.32 10.36 12.52
C THR A 105 11.87 9.31 13.52
N VAL A 106 12.78 8.74 14.29
CA VAL A 106 12.48 7.71 15.29
C VAL A 106 11.60 8.29 16.39
N ASN A 107 10.46 7.67 16.62
CA ASN A 107 9.49 8.03 17.64
C ASN A 107 9.54 7.12 18.87
N SER A 108 9.88 5.84 18.71
CA SER A 108 10.12 4.91 19.84
C SER A 108 11.00 3.74 19.41
N VAL A 109 11.72 3.12 20.35
CA VAL A 109 12.59 1.96 20.09
C VAL A 109 12.32 0.87 21.13
N ASN A 110 12.12 -0.36 20.67
CA ASN A 110 11.98 -1.56 21.48
C ASN A 110 13.03 -2.58 21.06
N THR A 111 14.18 -2.55 21.72
CA THR A 111 15.32 -3.44 21.42
C THR A 111 15.04 -4.89 21.80
N SER A 112 14.19 -5.17 22.80
CA SER A 112 13.83 -6.56 23.17
C SER A 112 12.83 -7.19 22.21
N GLY A 113 12.00 -6.37 21.56
CA GLY A 113 11.06 -6.78 20.52
C GLY A 113 11.57 -6.60 19.10
N ASN A 114 12.84 -6.25 18.89
CA ASN A 114 13.45 -5.94 17.58
C ASN A 114 12.61 -4.96 16.73
N THR A 115 11.94 -4.00 17.36
CA THR A 115 11.04 -3.07 16.67
C THR A 115 11.32 -1.61 17.03
N PHE A 116 10.93 -0.69 16.17
CA PHE A 116 10.92 0.74 16.47
C PHE A 116 9.80 1.43 15.69
N VAL A 117 9.35 2.60 16.13
CA VAL A 117 8.34 3.40 15.44
C VAL A 117 9.02 4.57 14.76
N LEU A 118 8.70 4.78 13.48
CA LEU A 118 9.22 5.83 12.63
C LEU A 118 8.10 6.83 12.30
N SER A 119 8.29 8.10 12.62
CA SER A 119 7.45 9.18 12.10
C SER A 119 7.92 9.55 10.70
N THR A 120 7.16 9.17 9.70
CA THR A 120 7.42 9.43 8.29
C THR A 120 6.60 10.64 7.80
N LYS A 121 7.13 11.37 6.80
CA LYS A 121 6.43 12.51 6.22
C LYS A 121 5.16 12.08 5.45
N ASP A 122 5.22 10.90 4.82
CA ASP A 122 4.21 10.45 3.86
C ASP A 122 3.24 9.41 4.45
N HIS A 123 3.60 8.73 5.55
CA HIS A 123 2.83 7.62 6.11
C HIS A 123 2.51 7.75 7.61
N GLY A 124 2.87 8.88 8.25
CA GLY A 124 2.70 9.06 9.69
C GLY A 124 3.57 8.09 10.49
N MET A 125 3.06 7.59 11.62
CA MET A 125 3.78 6.64 12.47
C MET A 125 3.74 5.22 11.90
N VAL A 126 4.93 4.68 11.58
CA VAL A 126 5.13 3.34 11.02
C VAL A 126 5.96 2.50 11.99
N THR A 127 5.43 1.35 12.43
CA THR A 127 6.23 0.38 13.19
C THR A 127 7.08 -0.47 12.25
N VAL A 128 8.40 -0.46 12.46
CA VAL A 128 9.39 -1.21 11.70
C VAL A 128 9.90 -2.36 12.57
N SER A 129 9.84 -3.58 12.03
CA SER A 129 10.51 -4.76 12.61
C SER A 129 11.87 -4.95 11.94
N VAL A 130 12.92 -5.13 12.74
CA VAL A 130 14.31 -5.26 12.26
C VAL A 130 14.71 -6.73 12.21
N ALA A 131 14.84 -7.26 11.00
CA ALA A 131 15.42 -8.57 10.70
C ALA A 131 16.89 -8.43 10.26
N THR A 132 17.59 -9.55 10.06
CA THR A 132 18.99 -9.58 9.59
C THR A 132 19.17 -8.97 8.19
N SER A 133 18.13 -8.99 7.38
CA SER A 133 18.04 -8.36 6.06
C SER A 133 17.71 -6.86 6.10
N THR A 134 17.46 -6.30 7.29
CA THR A 134 17.13 -4.88 7.47
C THR A 134 18.40 -4.07 7.72
N ALA A 135 18.77 -3.24 6.76
CA ALA A 135 19.80 -2.22 6.91
C ALA A 135 19.17 -0.90 7.42
N LEU A 136 19.70 -0.37 8.51
CA LEU A 136 19.34 0.93 9.05
C LEU A 136 20.46 1.89 8.70
N LEU A 137 20.13 3.00 8.03
CA LEU A 137 21.08 3.93 7.42
C LEU A 137 20.86 5.34 7.97
N ASN A 138 21.95 6.02 8.32
CA ASN A 138 21.95 7.44 8.66
C ASN A 138 23.03 8.11 7.79
N GLY A 139 22.59 8.76 6.71
CA GLY A 139 23.47 9.07 5.58
C GLY A 139 23.93 7.80 4.87
N ASP A 140 25.25 7.68 4.64
CA ASP A 140 25.86 6.53 3.95
C ASP A 140 26.25 5.38 4.91
N GLY A 141 26.15 5.59 6.24
CA GLY A 141 26.56 4.61 7.24
C GLY A 141 25.42 3.69 7.69
N SER A 142 25.67 2.39 7.72
CA SER A 142 24.78 1.39 8.34
C SER A 142 25.00 1.31 9.85
N PHE A 143 23.93 1.11 10.61
CA PHE A 143 23.99 0.99 12.07
C PHE A 143 22.99 -0.04 12.61
N LEU A 144 23.19 -0.44 13.87
CA LEU A 144 22.37 -1.45 14.54
C LEU A 144 21.18 -0.80 15.26
N LEU A 145 20.10 -1.57 15.45
CA LEU A 145 18.91 -1.12 16.21
C LEU A 145 19.28 -0.64 17.63
N GLY A 146 20.29 -1.22 18.27
CA GLY A 146 20.75 -0.79 19.60
C GLY A 146 21.34 0.63 19.64
N ASN A 147 21.71 1.20 18.50
CA ASN A 147 22.27 2.54 18.39
C ASN A 147 21.21 3.57 17.96
N LEU A 148 19.96 3.13 17.80
CA LEU A 148 18.84 3.94 17.37
C LEU A 148 18.29 4.71 18.58
N ALA A 149 18.26 6.04 18.50
CA ALA A 149 17.74 6.89 19.57
C ALA A 149 16.53 7.71 19.09
N LEU A 150 15.67 8.10 20.03
CA LEU A 150 14.54 8.99 19.77
C LEU A 150 15.00 10.26 19.04
N GLY A 151 14.22 10.72 18.07
CA GLY A 151 14.52 11.92 17.30
C GLY A 151 15.58 11.73 16.21
N ASN A 152 16.16 10.53 16.04
CA ASN A 152 17.13 10.28 14.96
C ASN A 152 16.42 10.22 13.61
N SER A 153 17.00 10.87 12.60
CA SER A 153 16.60 10.64 11.22
C SER A 153 17.23 9.35 10.72
N VAL A 154 16.40 8.44 10.24
CA VAL A 154 16.85 7.11 9.81
C VAL A 154 16.22 6.76 8.48
N MET A 155 17.00 6.09 7.64
CA MET A 155 16.55 5.45 6.42
C MET A 155 16.63 3.94 6.61
N VAL A 156 15.53 3.25 6.37
CA VAL A 156 15.42 1.79 6.48
C VAL A 156 15.44 1.21 5.09
N LYS A 157 16.34 0.27 4.84
CA LYS A 157 16.35 -0.60 3.67
C LYS A 157 16.16 -2.03 4.14
N GLY A 158 15.01 -2.61 3.85
CA GLY A 158 14.76 -4.02 4.13
C GLY A 158 14.45 -4.78 2.85
N SER A 159 14.87 -6.03 2.82
CA SER A 159 14.09 -7.08 2.19
C SER A 159 13.47 -7.92 3.29
N TYR A 160 12.29 -8.45 3.05
CA TYR A 160 11.64 -9.46 3.89
C TYR A 160 12.12 -10.83 3.42
#